data_AF-A0A6H2TZ83-F1
#
_entry.id   AF-A0A6H2TZ83-F1
#
_cell.length_a   1.000
_cell.length_b   1.000
_cell.length_c   1.000
_cell.angle_alpha   90.00
_cell.angle_beta   90.00
_cell.angle_gamma   90.00
#
_symmetry.space_group_name_H-M   'P 1'
#
loop_
_entity.id
_entity.type
_entity.pdbx_description
1 polymer ?
#
loop_
_entity_poly.entity_id
_entity_poly.type
_entity_poly.pdbx_seq_one_letter_code
_entity_poly.pdbx_strand_id
1 'polypeptide(L)'
;PGVFDRLVNLQWLVLHTNQLKSIPRDAFDNLKSLTHIWLFDNPWDCACSDILYLSRWISQHPGVVRTADDGWNRVDPDSARCSGTNTPVRAVTEASTSPSKCP
;
A
#
# COMPACT_ATOMS: atom_id res chain seq x y z
N PRO A 1 -10.95 -13.19 11.40
CA PRO A 1 -10.30 -11.91 11.78
C PRO A 1 -9.00 -11.72 11.00
N GLY A 2 -8.91 -10.64 10.23
CA GLY A 2 -7.70 -10.18 9.56
C GLY A 2 -6.65 -9.70 10.56
N VAL A 3 -5.40 -9.64 10.10
CA VAL A 3 -4.21 -9.42 10.94
C VAL A 3 -4.24 -8.08 11.70
N PHE A 4 -4.87 -7.05 11.14
CA PHE A 4 -4.93 -5.72 11.76
C PHE A 4 -6.32 -5.34 12.32
N ASP A 5 -7.31 -6.25 12.26
CA ASP A 5 -8.71 -5.94 12.60
C ASP A 5 -8.91 -5.38 14.00
N ARG A 6 -8.09 -5.82 14.96
CA ARG A 6 -8.21 -5.41 16.37
C ARG A 6 -7.35 -4.21 16.73
N LEU A 7 -6.52 -3.72 15.81
CA LEU A 7 -5.58 -2.63 16.05
C LEU A 7 -6.22 -1.27 15.75
N VAL A 8 -7.43 -1.03 16.28
CA VAL A 8 -8.24 0.16 15.97
C VAL A 8 -7.57 1.48 16.38
N ASN A 9 -6.68 1.44 17.38
CA ASN A 9 -5.92 2.59 17.88
C ASN A 9 -4.51 2.71 17.26
N LEU A 10 -4.16 1.88 16.27
CA LEU A 10 -2.84 1.91 15.64
C LEU A 10 -2.67 3.21 14.87
N GLN A 11 -1.66 3.98 15.23
CA GLN A 11 -1.35 5.24 14.56
C GLN A 11 -0.30 5.07 13.48
N TRP A 12 0.71 4.25 13.72
CA TRP A 12 1.87 4.08 12.85
C TRP A 12 1.98 2.62 12.42
N LEU A 13 2.08 2.40 11.11
CA LEU A 13 2.27 1.08 10.52
C LEU A 13 3.48 1.08 9.59
N VAL A 14 4.50 0.31 9.96
CA VAL A 14 5.79 0.29 9.25
C VAL A 14 5.88 -1.02 8.46
N LEU A 15 5.80 -0.94 7.13
CA LEU A 15 5.88 -2.12 6.23
C LEU A 15 6.94 -1.96 5.12
N HIS A 16 7.66 -0.84 5.08
CA HIS A 16 8.70 -0.58 4.10
C HIS A 16 9.86 -1.59 4.18
N THR A 17 10.65 -1.70 3.11
CA THR A 17 11.84 -2.58 3.02
C THR A 17 11.49 -4.05 3.33
N ASN A 18 10.46 -4.56 2.66
CA ASN A 18 10.00 -5.94 2.78
C ASN A 18 9.85 -6.59 1.39
N GLN A 19 9.26 -7.78 1.32
CA GLN A 19 9.00 -8.52 0.07
C GLN A 19 7.50 -8.64 -0.23
N LEU A 20 6.70 -7.66 0.21
CA LEU A 20 5.27 -7.64 -0.03
C LEU A 20 4.99 -7.37 -1.51
N LYS A 21 4.13 -8.20 -2.11
CA LYS A 21 3.68 -8.05 -3.50
C LYS A 21 2.28 -7.46 -3.60
N SER A 22 1.44 -7.70 -2.61
CA SER A 22 0.09 -7.17 -2.49
C SER A 22 -0.29 -7.06 -1.01
N ILE A 23 -1.44 -6.44 -0.73
CA ILE A 23 -2.05 -6.43 0.59
C ILE A 23 -3.37 -7.17 0.47
N PRO A 24 -3.67 -8.13 1.38
CA PRO A 24 -4.95 -8.80 1.40
C PRO A 24 -6.10 -7.79 1.47
N ARG A 25 -7.19 -8.11 0.77
CA ARG A 25 -8.40 -7.30 0.81
C ARG A 25 -8.84 -7.08 2.27
N ASP A 26 -9.28 -5.86 2.55
CA ASP A 26 -9.80 -5.38 3.83
C ASP A 26 -8.77 -5.32 4.99
N ALA A 27 -7.49 -5.63 4.74
CA ALA A 27 -6.48 -5.68 5.81
C ALA A 27 -6.34 -4.36 6.58
N PHE A 28 -6.55 -3.20 5.94
CA PHE A 28 -6.39 -1.89 6.57
C PHE A 28 -7.72 -1.23 6.98
N ASP A 29 -8.86 -1.89 6.76
CA ASP A 29 -10.17 -1.25 6.86
C ASP A 29 -10.50 -0.80 8.28
N ASN A 30 -9.98 -1.50 9.29
CA ASN A 30 -10.21 -1.21 10.71
C ASN A 30 -9.17 -0.26 11.34
N LEU A 31 -8.17 0.20 10.57
CA LEU A 31 -7.11 1.09 11.05
C LEU A 31 -7.58 2.56 11.11
N LYS A 32 -8.63 2.84 11.89
CA LYS A 32 -9.30 4.16 11.91
C LYS A 32 -8.45 5.29 12.52
N SER A 33 -7.48 4.98 13.36
CA SER A 33 -6.56 5.96 13.96
C SER A 33 -5.23 6.11 13.22
N LEU A 34 -5.09 5.49 12.05
CA LEU A 34 -3.83 5.50 11.31
C LEU A 34 -3.49 6.91 10.80
N THR A 35 -2.26 7.34 11.07
CA THR A 35 -1.73 8.66 10.66
C THR A 35 -0.49 8.53 9.79
N HIS A 36 0.25 7.42 9.92
CA HIS A 36 1.50 7.17 9.21
C HIS A 36 1.57 5.72 8.75
N ILE A 37 1.85 5.53 7.46
CA ILE A 37 2.19 4.24 6.90
C ILE A 37 3.36 4.37 5.92
N TRP A 38 4.34 3.48 6.04
CA TRP A 38 5.48 3.41 5.14
C TRP A 38 5.39 2.11 4.33
N LEU A 39 5.29 2.23 3.01
CA LEU A 39 5.05 1.12 2.06
C LEU A 39 6.12 1.02 0.96
N PHE A 40 7.06 1.96 0.92
CA PHE A 40 8.12 1.99 -0.09
C PHE A 40 9.09 0.80 0.06
N ASP A 41 9.96 0.58 -0.92
CA ASP A 41 10.90 -0.56 -0.95
C ASP A 41 10.23 -1.93 -0.73
N ASN A 42 9.10 -2.13 -1.40
CA ASN A 42 8.46 -3.44 -1.55
C ASN A 42 8.25 -3.73 -3.04
N PRO A 43 8.39 -5.00 -3.49
CA PRO A 43 8.20 -5.38 -4.88
C PRO A 43 6.71 -5.53 -5.21
N TRP A 44 5.94 -4.45 -5.13
CA TRP A 44 4.49 -4.45 -5.40
C TRP A 44 4.19 -4.99 -6.81
N ASP A 45 3.43 -6.09 -6.89
CA ASP A 45 3.03 -6.72 -8.13
C ASP A 45 1.78 -6.03 -8.67
N CYS A 46 2.01 -5.04 -9.53
CA CYS A 46 0.93 -4.28 -10.15
C CYS A 46 0.35 -4.94 -11.40
N ALA A 47 0.82 -6.12 -11.81
CA ALA A 47 0.26 -6.85 -12.94
C ALA A 47 -0.91 -7.75 -12.49
N CYS A 48 -0.81 -8.33 -11.31
CA CYS A 48 -1.87 -9.08 -10.65
C CYS A 48 -3.01 -8.16 -10.16
N SER A 49 -4.27 -8.60 -10.30
CA SER A 49 -5.45 -7.83 -9.84
C SER A 49 -5.55 -7.67 -8.33
N ASP A 50 -4.84 -8.47 -7.54
CA ASP A 50 -4.86 -8.36 -6.06
C ASP A 50 -4.32 -7.02 -5.55
N ILE A 51 -3.52 -6.32 -6.37
CA ILE A 51 -3.00 -4.98 -6.06
C ILE A 51 -4.11 -3.92 -5.94
N LEU A 52 -5.27 -4.16 -6.54
CA LEU A 52 -6.33 -3.15 -6.68
C LEU A 52 -6.84 -2.66 -5.33
N TYR A 53 -6.83 -3.52 -4.30
CA TYR A 53 -7.17 -3.10 -2.94
C TYR A 53 -6.21 -2.00 -2.46
N LEU A 54 -4.90 -2.26 -2.53
CA LEU A 54 -3.89 -1.31 -2.09
C LEU A 54 -3.90 -0.01 -2.92
N SER A 55 -4.02 -0.12 -4.25
CA SER A 55 -4.12 1.04 -5.15
C SER A 55 -5.27 1.98 -4.74
N ARG A 56 -6.46 1.41 -4.53
CA ARG A 56 -7.66 2.16 -4.11
C ARG A 56 -7.48 2.73 -2.71
N TRP A 57 -6.94 1.93 -1.79
CA TRP A 57 -6.75 2.36 -0.41
C TRP A 57 -5.80 3.57 -0.33
N ILE A 58 -4.66 3.56 -1.04
CA ILE A 58 -3.75 4.70 -1.10
C ILE A 58 -4.44 5.92 -1.74
N SER A 59 -5.23 5.70 -2.80
CA SER A 59 -5.97 6.79 -3.47
C SER A 59 -6.99 7.47 -2.55
N GLN A 60 -7.59 6.71 -1.62
CA GLN A 60 -8.54 7.22 -0.63
C GLN A 60 -7.86 7.84 0.60
N HIS A 61 -6.63 7.41 0.92
CA HIS A 61 -5.89 7.84 2.11
C HIS A 61 -4.50 8.42 1.77
N PRO A 62 -4.37 9.36 0.82
CA PRO A 62 -3.06 9.83 0.37
C PRO A 62 -2.28 10.55 1.47
N GLY A 63 -2.98 11.15 2.44
CA GLY A 63 -2.39 11.96 3.51
C GLY A 63 -1.63 11.18 4.59
N VAL A 64 -1.77 9.85 4.63
CA VAL A 64 -1.12 9.02 5.66
C VAL A 64 0.14 8.29 5.16
N VAL A 65 0.33 8.21 3.84
CA VAL A 65 1.46 7.50 3.22
C VAL A 65 2.71 8.34 3.28
N ARG A 66 3.79 7.75 3.79
CA ARG A 66 5.08 8.41 4.03
C ARG A 66 6.19 7.83 3.15
N THR A 67 7.29 8.56 3.04
CA THR A 67 8.49 8.19 2.27
C THR A 67 9.74 8.10 3.15
N ALA A 68 10.87 7.73 2.55
CA ALA A 68 12.17 7.54 3.19
C ALA A 68 12.98 8.84 3.35
N ASP A 69 12.31 9.99 3.43
CA ASP A 69 13.00 11.29 3.50
C ASP A 69 13.75 11.48 4.83
N ASP A 70 14.58 12.52 4.90
CA ASP A 70 15.32 12.92 6.09
C ASP A 70 14.36 13.33 7.23
N GLY A 71 13.86 12.34 7.96
CA GLY A 71 12.87 12.52 9.03
C GLY A 71 11.64 11.61 8.94
N TRP A 72 11.51 10.79 7.89
CA TRP A 72 10.46 9.76 7.73
C TRP A 72 9.02 10.28 7.81
N ASN A 73 8.82 11.59 7.71
CA ASN A 73 7.54 12.22 8.03
C ASN A 73 6.90 12.90 6.81
N ARG A 74 7.60 13.04 5.69
CA ARG A 74 7.00 13.64 4.49
C ARG A 74 5.91 12.74 3.94
N VAL A 75 4.74 13.37 3.70
CA VAL A 75 3.63 12.73 2.98
C VAL A 75 4.02 12.57 1.52
N ASP A 76 3.92 11.35 1.01
CA ASP A 76 4.21 11.01 -0.36
C ASP A 76 3.35 9.79 -0.76
N PRO A 77 2.16 10.02 -1.34
CA PRO A 77 1.27 8.93 -1.75
C PRO A 77 1.82 8.13 -2.95
N ASP A 78 2.93 8.56 -3.55
CA ASP A 78 3.60 7.90 -4.66
C ASP A 78 4.82 7.07 -4.21
N SER A 79 5.08 6.96 -2.90
CA SER A 79 6.23 6.24 -2.34
C SER A 79 6.15 4.72 -2.56
N ALA A 80 4.95 4.14 -2.58
CA ALA A 80 4.73 2.75 -2.98
C ALA A 80 4.77 2.65 -4.51
N ARG A 81 5.74 1.90 -5.05
CA ARG A 81 5.97 1.78 -6.50
C ARG A 81 5.85 0.34 -7.00
N CYS A 82 5.29 0.20 -8.18
CA CYS A 82 5.14 -1.07 -8.88
C CYS A 82 6.51 -1.65 -9.27
N SER A 83 6.71 -2.92 -8.95
CA SER A 83 7.89 -3.67 -9.38
C SER A 83 8.02 -3.66 -10.91
N GLY A 84 9.22 -3.39 -11.41
CA GLY A 84 9.55 -3.38 -12.84
C GLY A 84 9.16 -2.13 -13.62
N THR A 85 8.08 -1.42 -13.26
CA THR A 85 7.65 -0.20 -13.98
C THR A 85 7.96 1.09 -13.23
N ASN A 86 8.19 1.01 -11.91
CA ASN A 86 8.41 2.16 -11.02
C ASN A 86 7.24 3.17 -10.98
N THR A 87 6.09 2.80 -11.54
CA THR A 87 4.86 3.58 -11.49
C THR A 87 4.27 3.58 -10.08
N PRO A 88 3.62 4.66 -9.62
CA PRO A 88 2.97 4.66 -8.31
C PRO A 88 1.85 3.62 -8.24
N VAL A 89 1.79 2.86 -7.15
CA VAL A 89 0.75 1.84 -6.95
C VAL A 89 -0.64 2.44 -7.01
N ARG A 90 -0.84 3.66 -6.50
CA ARG A 90 -2.13 4.36 -6.53
C ARG A 90 -2.63 4.74 -7.93
N ALA A 91 -1.75 4.72 -8.94
CA ALA A 91 -2.12 5.00 -10.33
C ALA A 91 -2.60 3.75 -11.07
N VAL A 92 -2.50 2.57 -10.45
CA VAL A 92 -2.90 1.29 -11.06
C VAL A 92 -4.41 1.19 -11.11
N THR A 93 -4.95 0.82 -12.28
CA THR A 93 -6.38 0.65 -12.52
C THR A 93 -6.69 -0.80 -12.91
N GLU A 94 -7.97 -1.18 -12.89
CA GLU A 94 -8.39 -2.52 -13.32
C GLU A 94 -7.94 -2.82 -14.76
N ALA A 95 -8.00 -1.83 -15.65
CA ALA A 95 -7.62 -1.96 -17.06
C ALA A 95 -6.14 -2.33 -17.27
N SER A 96 -5.26 -2.03 -16.32
CA SER A 96 -3.83 -2.36 -16.37
C SER A 96 -3.46 -3.69 -15.69
N THR A 97 -4.43 -4.34 -15.04
CA THR A 97 -4.22 -5.57 -14.23
C THR A 97 -4.93 -6.78 -14.83
N SER A 98 -4.59 -7.99 -14.40
CA SER A 98 -5.34 -9.21 -14.74
C SER A 98 -5.29 -10.25 -13.62
N PRO A 99 -6.40 -10.93 -13.30
CA PRO A 99 -6.41 -12.11 -12.42
C PRO A 99 -5.52 -13.25 -12.93
N SER A 100 -5.38 -13.38 -14.26
CA SER A 100 -4.53 -14.41 -14.87
C SER A 100 -3.03 -14.18 -14.68
N LYS A 101 -2.64 -13.00 -14.17
CA LYS A 101 -1.26 -12.64 -13.85
C LYS A 101 -0.94 -12.77 -12.36
N CYS A 102 -1.91 -13.24 -11.56
CA CYS A 102 -1.70 -13.57 -10.16
C CYS A 102 -1.08 -14.97 -10.02
N PRO A 103 -0.24 -15.19 -8.99
CA PRO A 103 0.38 -16.49 -8.70
C PRO A 103 -0.63 -17.57 -8.31
#